data_AF-A0A351IY68-F1
#
_entry.id   AF-A0A351IY68-F1
#
_cell.length_a   1.000
_cell.length_b   1.000
_cell.length_c   1.000
_cell.angle_alpha   90.00
_cell.angle_beta   90.00
_cell.angle_gamma   90.00
#
_symmetry.space_group_name_H-M   'P 1'
#
loop_
_entity.id
_entity.type
_entity.pdbx_description
1 polymer ?
#
loop_
_entity_poly.entity_id
_entity_poly.type
_entity_poly.pdbx_seq_one_letter_code
_entity_poly.pdbx_strand_id
1 'polypeptide(L)'
;MNGSIVHHITFGKGTIVAQKDNSIKVSFEKASLGEKNFVYPDVFARFLAFENKSQQEKMNITLQKIREKKEQKLAKEREKALAAEKAERIALQLAKSKKAAISAVKRKMKAAKKAKKELKEK
;
A
#
# COMPACT_ATOMS: atom_id res chain seq x y z
N MET A 1 -12.29 -21.12 15.92
CA MET A 1 -12.92 -20.38 17.03
C MET A 1 -14.44 -20.61 17.05
N ASN A 2 -14.90 -21.77 16.58
CA ASN A 2 -16.32 -22.06 16.42
C ASN A 2 -16.91 -22.33 17.81
N GLY A 3 -18.11 -21.79 18.07
CA GLY A 3 -18.75 -21.82 19.38
C GLY A 3 -18.33 -20.69 20.33
N SER A 4 -17.38 -19.83 19.96
CA SER A 4 -17.05 -18.65 20.77
C SER A 4 -18.18 -17.62 20.77
N ILE A 5 -18.46 -17.06 21.93
CA ILE A 5 -19.42 -15.97 22.10
C ILE A 5 -18.72 -14.63 21.85
N VAL A 6 -19.36 -13.81 21.05
CA VAL A 6 -18.92 -12.46 20.68
C VAL A 6 -20.04 -11.46 20.88
N HIS A 7 -19.67 -10.22 21.16
CA HIS A 7 -20.58 -9.09 21.22
C HIS A 7 -20.29 -8.15 20.06
N HIS A 8 -21.33 -7.86 19.28
CA HIS A 8 -21.30 -6.84 18.23
C HIS A 8 -21.91 -5.55 18.73
N ILE A 9 -21.29 -4.40 18.45
CA ILE A 9 -21.75 -3.09 18.95
C ILE A 9 -23.23 -2.79 18.62
N THR A 10 -23.69 -3.16 17.42
CA THR A 10 -25.08 -2.92 16.96
C THR A 10 -26.01 -4.12 17.15
N PHE A 11 -25.48 -5.35 17.06
CA PHE A 11 -26.29 -6.57 16.97
C PHE A 11 -26.37 -7.31 18.31
N GLY A 12 -25.55 -6.90 19.28
CA GLY A 12 -25.48 -7.53 20.59
C GLY A 12 -24.75 -8.87 20.53
N LYS A 13 -25.18 -9.79 21.40
CA LYS A 13 -24.55 -11.09 21.59
C LYS A 13 -24.80 -12.02 20.39
N GLY A 14 -23.76 -12.73 20.00
CA GLY A 14 -23.81 -13.74 18.95
C GLY A 14 -22.73 -14.81 19.12
N THR A 15 -22.90 -15.91 18.40
CA THR A 15 -22.00 -17.07 18.45
C THR A 15 -21.38 -17.31 17.09
N ILE A 16 -20.07 -17.52 17.04
CA ILE A 16 -19.37 -17.85 15.80
C ILE A 16 -19.74 -19.28 15.39
N VAL A 17 -20.52 -19.42 14.32
CA VAL A 17 -20.96 -20.71 13.80
C VAL A 17 -20.01 -21.27 12.74
N ALA A 18 -19.31 -20.41 12.02
CA ALA A 18 -18.30 -20.83 11.07
C ALA A 18 -17.17 -19.81 10.94
N GLN A 19 -15.97 -20.30 10.66
CA GLN A 19 -14.80 -19.49 10.35
C GLN A 19 -14.19 -20.01 9.05
N LYS A 20 -14.00 -19.12 8.08
CA LYS A 20 -13.19 -19.31 6.87
C LYS A 20 -11.96 -18.40 6.97
N ASP A 21 -11.00 -18.57 6.06
CA ASP A 21 -9.71 -17.87 6.09
C ASP A 21 -9.83 -16.35 6.20
N ASN A 22 -10.76 -15.75 5.44
CA ASN A 22 -10.93 -14.30 5.36
C ASN A 22 -12.32 -13.81 5.84
N SER A 23 -13.16 -14.72 6.35
CA SER A 23 -14.52 -14.37 6.78
C SER A 23 -14.99 -15.25 7.92
N ILE A 24 -15.71 -14.67 8.88
CA ILE A 24 -16.40 -15.39 9.94
C ILE A 24 -17.91 -15.24 9.79
N LYS A 25 -18.64 -16.28 10.18
CA LYS A 25 -20.10 -16.29 10.26
C LYS A 25 -20.51 -16.29 11.72
N VAL A 26 -21.34 -15.33 12.09
CA VAL A 26 -21.86 -15.15 13.45
C VAL A 26 -23.38 -15.28 13.40
N SER A 27 -23.93 -16.15 14.24
CA SER A 27 -25.36 -16.25 14.49
C SER A 27 -25.71 -15.37 15.69
N PHE A 28 -26.54 -14.35 15.48
CA PHE A 28 -26.95 -13.44 16.55
C PHE A 28 -28.20 -13.95 17.26
N GLU A 29 -28.27 -13.76 18.58
CA GLU A 29 -29.43 -14.19 19.39
C GLU A 29 -30.71 -13.41 19.03
N LYS A 30 -30.56 -12.21 18.46
CA LYS A 30 -31.70 -11.41 18.00
C LYS A 30 -32.34 -12.06 16.77
N ALA A 31 -33.55 -12.58 16.95
CA ALA A 31 -34.32 -13.33 15.94
C ALA A 31 -34.44 -12.63 14.57
N SER A 32 -34.43 -11.30 14.53
CA SER A 32 -34.53 -10.52 13.27
C SER A 32 -33.24 -10.44 12.46
N LEU A 33 -32.08 -10.82 13.02
CA LEU A 33 -30.77 -10.65 12.38
C LEU A 33 -30.21 -11.94 11.77
N GLY A 34 -30.54 -13.10 12.35
CA GLY A 34 -30.08 -14.40 11.88
C GLY A 34 -28.55 -14.52 11.82
N GLU A 35 -28.06 -15.24 10.80
CA GLU A 35 -26.63 -15.41 10.53
C GLU A 35 -26.08 -14.29 9.65
N LYS A 36 -24.94 -13.71 10.04
CA LYS A 36 -24.22 -12.73 9.22
C LYS A 36 -22.76 -13.11 9.02
N ASN A 37 -22.25 -12.77 7.83
CA ASN A 37 -20.86 -12.95 7.46
C ASN A 37 -20.11 -11.62 7.62
N PHE A 38 -18.92 -11.68 8.22
CA PHE A 38 -18.04 -10.54 8.42
C PHE A 38 -16.62 -10.85 7.97
N VAL A 39 -15.85 -9.82 7.63
CA VAL A 39 -14.46 -9.94 7.21
C VAL A 39 -13.56 -10.22 8.41
N TYR A 40 -12.87 -11.35 8.39
CA TYR A 40 -11.92 -11.75 9.43
C TYR A 40 -10.50 -11.39 9.01
N PRO A 41 -9.64 -10.93 9.94
CA PRO A 41 -9.91 -10.59 11.34
C PRO A 41 -10.40 -9.14 11.55
N ASP A 42 -10.53 -8.35 10.49
CA ASP A 42 -10.74 -6.89 10.56
C ASP A 42 -12.01 -6.48 11.33
N VAL A 43 -13.08 -7.27 11.28
CA VAL A 43 -14.32 -7.00 12.04
C VAL A 43 -14.09 -6.90 13.56
N PHE A 44 -13.12 -7.63 14.11
CA PHE A 44 -12.79 -7.58 15.54
C PHE A 44 -12.10 -6.28 15.95
N ALA A 45 -11.60 -5.51 14.99
CA ALA A 45 -10.94 -4.24 15.27
C ALA A 45 -11.93 -3.11 15.63
N ARG A 46 -13.20 -3.24 15.21
CA ARG A 46 -14.18 -2.14 15.30
C ARG A 46 -15.56 -2.56 15.78
N PHE A 47 -15.98 -3.78 15.47
CA PHE A 47 -17.38 -4.15 15.58
C PHE A 47 -17.62 -5.34 16.49
N LEU A 48 -16.68 -6.29 16.59
CA LEU A 48 -16.80 -7.50 17.41
C LEU A 48 -15.77 -7.54 18.54
N ALA A 49 -16.23 -7.96 19.71
CA ALA A 49 -15.38 -8.30 20.86
C ALA A 49 -15.75 -9.69 21.39
N PHE A 50 -14.76 -10.49 21.78
CA PHE A 50 -15.01 -11.72 22.51
C PHE A 50 -15.49 -11.42 23.92
N GLU A 51 -16.44 -12.22 24.41
CA GLU A 51 -16.86 -12.17 25.80
C GLU A 51 -15.76 -12.66 26.75
N ASN A 52 -14.97 -13.64 26.30
CA ASN A 52 -13.84 -14.15 27.06
C ASN A 52 -12.61 -13.22 26.91
N LYS A 53 -12.15 -12.65 28.02
CA LYS A 53 -10.98 -11.75 28.07
C LYS A 53 -9.70 -12.37 27.50
N SER A 54 -9.44 -13.65 27.76
CA SER A 54 -8.24 -14.33 27.22
C SER A 54 -8.30 -14.45 25.69
N GLN A 55 -9.49 -14.72 25.14
CA GLN A 55 -9.68 -14.74 23.68
C GLN A 55 -9.58 -13.33 23.08
N GLN A 56 -10.12 -12.33 23.77
CA GLN A 56 -10.05 -10.94 23.33
C GLN A 56 -8.60 -10.43 23.29
N GLU A 57 -7.79 -10.77 24.30
CA GLU A 57 -6.38 -10.36 24.34
C GLU A 57 -5.56 -11.01 23.21
N LYS A 58 -5.75 -12.30 22.98
CA LYS A 58 -5.13 -13.00 21.83
C LYS A 58 -5.53 -12.37 20.49
N MET A 59 -6.79 -11.95 20.36
CA MET A 59 -7.28 -11.26 19.16
C MET A 59 -6.64 -9.89 19.01
N ASN A 60 -6.54 -9.11 20.09
CA ASN A 60 -5.87 -7.80 20.07
C ASN A 60 -4.40 -7.91 19.64
N ILE A 61 -3.65 -8.87 20.18
CA ILE A 61 -2.26 -9.14 19.78
C ILE A 61 -2.18 -9.48 18.28
N THR A 62 -3.12 -10.29 17.79
CA THR A 62 -3.20 -10.66 16.37
C THR A 62 -3.50 -9.45 15.49
N LEU A 63 -4.46 -8.62 15.87
CA LEU A 63 -4.84 -7.40 15.16
C LEU A 63 -3.69 -6.39 15.14
N GLN A 64 -2.96 -6.24 16.25
CA GLN A 64 -1.79 -5.37 16.33
C GLN A 64 -0.72 -5.82 15.34
N LYS A 65 -0.35 -7.10 15.33
CA LYS A 65 0.63 -7.66 14.38
C LYS A 65 0.23 -7.43 12.93
N ILE A 66 -1.07 -7.53 12.62
CA ILE A 66 -1.59 -7.27 11.27
C ILE A 66 -1.48 -5.79 10.91
N ARG A 67 -1.82 -4.89 11.83
CA ARG A 67 -1.67 -3.44 11.63
C ARG A 67 -0.21 -3.07 11.40
N GLU A 68 0.70 -3.55 12.22
CA GLU A 68 2.14 -3.31 12.07
C GLU A 68 2.65 -3.82 10.72
N LYS A 69 2.27 -5.04 10.30
CA LYS A 69 2.63 -5.56 8.97
C LYS A 69 2.06 -4.72 7.83
N LYS A 70 0.81 -4.26 7.93
CA LYS A 70 0.18 -3.38 6.93
C LYS A 70 0.93 -2.05 6.84
N GLU A 71 1.25 -1.45 7.98
CA GLU A 71 1.98 -0.18 8.04
C GLU A 71 3.40 -0.31 7.48
N GLN A 72 4.15 -1.35 7.86
CA GLN A 72 5.48 -1.62 7.30
C GLN A 72 5.44 -1.83 5.80
N LYS A 73 4.43 -2.55 5.28
CA LYS A 73 4.25 -2.71 3.82
C LYS A 73 3.97 -1.37 3.15
N LEU A 74 3.08 -0.56 3.71
CA LEU A 74 2.75 0.75 3.18
C LEU A 74 3.95 1.70 3.21
N ALA A 75 4.74 1.68 4.29
CA ALA A 75 5.97 2.46 4.41
C ALA A 75 7.01 2.06 3.35
N LYS A 76 7.24 0.75 3.16
CA LYS A 76 8.13 0.24 2.10
C LYS A 76 7.66 0.61 0.70
N GLU A 77 6.36 0.57 0.45
CA GLU A 77 5.79 0.95 -0.85
C GLU A 77 5.97 2.45 -1.11
N ARG A 78 5.74 3.29 -0.11
CA ARG A 78 6.00 4.74 -0.18
C ARG A 78 7.48 5.05 -0.42
N GLU A 79 8.38 4.37 0.28
CA GLU A 79 9.82 4.54 0.08
C GLU A 79 10.24 4.17 -1.35
N LYS A 80 9.73 3.04 -1.87
CA LYS A 80 9.97 2.63 -3.26
C LYS A 80 9.44 3.64 -4.27
N ALA A 81 8.23 4.17 -4.06
CA ALA A 81 7.64 5.18 -4.93
C ALA A 81 8.49 6.46 -4.94
N LEU A 82 8.93 6.93 -3.78
CA LEU A 82 9.81 8.10 -3.66
C LEU A 82 11.18 7.87 -4.31
N ALA A 83 11.76 6.68 -4.17
CA ALA A 83 13.02 6.32 -4.82
C ALA A 83 12.88 6.30 -6.35
N ALA A 84 11.79 5.72 -6.86
CA ALA A 84 11.48 5.69 -8.29
C ALA A 84 11.31 7.11 -8.87
N GLU A 85 10.55 7.97 -8.19
CA GLU A 85 10.36 9.37 -8.62
C GLU A 85 11.70 10.14 -8.67
N LYS A 86 12.54 9.98 -7.64
CA LYS A 86 13.88 10.61 -7.61
C LYS A 86 14.77 10.10 -8.75
N ALA A 87 14.78 8.79 -8.99
CA ALA A 87 15.56 8.20 -10.07
C ALA A 87 15.10 8.70 -11.44
N GLU A 88 13.79 8.79 -11.67
CA GLU A 88 13.21 9.34 -12.91
C GLU A 88 13.61 10.81 -13.10
N ARG A 89 13.51 11.62 -12.05
CA ARG A 89 13.90 13.04 -12.10
C ARG A 89 15.38 13.23 -12.47
N ILE A 90 16.26 12.43 -11.87
CA ILE A 90 17.70 12.45 -12.16
C ILE A 90 17.95 12.02 -13.62
N ALA A 91 17.29 10.95 -14.08
CA ALA A 91 17.43 10.48 -15.46
C ALA A 91 16.99 11.54 -16.48
N LEU A 92 15.87 12.22 -16.22
CA LEU A 92 15.38 13.32 -17.05
C LEU A 92 16.36 14.50 -17.07
N GLN A 93 16.93 14.88 -15.92
CA GLN A 93 17.96 15.93 -15.89
C GLN A 93 19.20 15.55 -16.68
N LEU A 94 19.74 14.35 -16.47
CA LEU A 94 20.90 13.85 -17.22
C LEU A 94 20.64 13.80 -18.72
N ALA A 95 19.44 13.38 -19.13
CA ALA A 95 19.05 13.36 -20.54
C ALA A 95 18.99 14.77 -21.14
N LYS A 96 18.46 15.76 -20.41
CA LYS A 96 18.45 17.17 -20.82
C LYS A 96 19.88 17.71 -20.96
N SER A 97 20.74 17.44 -19.99
CA SER A 97 22.16 17.86 -20.00
C SER A 97 22.92 17.25 -21.18
N LYS A 98 22.73 15.96 -21.45
CA LYS A 98 23.34 15.27 -22.60
C LYS A 98 22.87 15.88 -23.93
N LYS A 99 21.57 16.14 -24.09
CA LYS A 99 21.02 16.78 -25.31
C LYS A 99 21.63 18.18 -25.52
N ALA A 100 21.74 18.97 -24.45
CA ALA A 100 22.38 20.29 -24.51
C ALA A 100 23.84 20.21 -24.95
N ALA A 101 24.64 19.33 -24.34
CA ALA A 101 26.05 19.13 -24.71
C ALA A 101 26.23 18.72 -26.18
N ILE A 102 25.44 17.75 -26.66
CA ILE A 102 25.48 17.32 -28.07
C ILE A 102 25.15 18.48 -29.01
N SER A 103 24.13 19.28 -28.69
CA SER A 103 23.77 20.45 -29.51
C SER A 103 24.88 21.51 -29.57
N ALA A 104 25.58 21.74 -28.46
CA ALA A 104 26.68 22.69 -28.38
C ALA A 104 27.88 22.23 -29.21
N VAL A 105 28.23 20.94 -29.15
CA VAL A 105 29.26 20.33 -30.00
C VAL A 105 28.90 20.48 -31.48
N LYS A 106 27.65 20.18 -31.86
CA LYS A 106 27.18 20.30 -33.25
C LYS A 106 27.27 21.75 -33.77
N ARG A 107 26.94 22.74 -32.93
CA ARG A 107 27.09 24.17 -33.25
C ARG A 107 28.55 24.55 -33.46
N LYS A 108 29.46 24.14 -32.57
CA LYS A 108 30.91 24.39 -32.71
C LYS A 108 31.48 23.79 -33.99
N MET A 109 31.14 22.54 -34.32
CA MET A 109 31.60 21.89 -35.55
C MET A 109 31.09 22.60 -36.81
N LYS A 110 29.83 23.05 -36.84
CA LYS A 110 29.28 23.83 -37.95
C LYS A 110 30.01 25.16 -38.14
N ALA A 111 30.26 25.89 -37.05
CA ALA A 111 31.01 27.15 -37.08
C ALA A 111 32.45 26.94 -37.60
N ALA A 112 33.14 25.90 -37.12
CA ALA A 112 34.49 25.56 -37.58
C ALA A 112 34.53 25.17 -39.06
N LYS A 113 33.53 24.43 -39.56
CA LYS A 113 33.42 24.12 -41.00
C LYS A 113 33.20 25.37 -41.85
N LYS A 114 32.37 26.32 -41.39
CA LYS A 114 32.12 27.57 -42.10
C LYS A 114 33.40 28.42 -42.19
N ALA A 115 34.08 28.63 -41.07
CA ALA A 115 35.33 29.41 -41.02
C ALA A 115 36.43 28.80 -41.92
N LYS A 116 36.57 27.47 -41.95
CA LYS A 116 37.52 26.79 -42.84
C LYS A 116 37.18 26.94 -44.33
N LYS A 117 35.90 27.06 -44.68
CA LYS A 117 35.47 27.29 -46.07
C LYS A 117 35.80 28.72 -46.51
N GLU A 118 35.47 29.69 -45.66
CA GLU A 118 35.73 31.12 -45.91
C GLU A 118 37.23 31.45 -46.00
N LEU A 119 38.10 30.69 -45.33
CA LEU A 119 39.56 30.85 -45.43
C LEU A 119 40.17 30.21 -46.70
N LYS A 120 39.43 29.35 -47.41
CA LYS A 120 39.90 28.62 -48.61
C LYS A 120 39.46 29.26 -49.93
N GLU A 121 38.49 30.19 -49.86
CA GLU A 121 37.99 31.00 -50.97
C GLU A 121 38.64 32.40 -51.02
N LYS A 122 39.64 32.65 -50.16
CA LYS A 122 40.57 33.80 -50.23
C LYS A 122 41.93 33.31 -50.68
#